data_AF-A0A955F1P9-F1
#
_entry.id   AF-A0A955F1P9-F1
#
_cell.length_a   1.000
_cell.length_b   1.000
_cell.length_c   1.000
_cell.angle_alpha   90.00
_cell.angle_beta   90.00
_cell.angle_gamma   90.00
#
_symmetry.space_group_name_H-M   'P 1'
#
loop_
_entity.id
_entity.type
_entity.pdbx_description
1 polymer ?
#
loop_
_entity_poly.entity_id
_entity_poly.type
_entity_poly.pdbx_seq_one_letter_code
_entity_poly.pdbx_strand_id
1 'polypeptide(L)'
;MRTTVLILMGLSVFFACSGGGGRKESIPDSVAVQVVNGAGLPVAGATVFLVPSGDIDGSPMDGLQVLDGTAENRDEPIEDAVAAFGASMAQAVTGADGRATLTGVGLGRYFWFVQPTDGEHLPGALGGRRAIDADTVLGTTVQLHVTSQPSPAATYIGSTSCISCHQSYASQGTHAHRLGFTRPGAPSALQDHSRYPEFFQGQAEFLPAATFQGGTPVWLSDFNPARGFDKFVATLSDPTPEGRTVYVKAWLWQDTATNIYRITLENIIGGGNQTMELEVPLTYGGAVFKQRNLVRVMGRPGLFPFLQIQPEGEESRFDRTRKVHRDYHMDWFWNDGTQSLVNPPLNRSF
;
A
#
# COMPACT_ATOMS: atom_id res chain seq x y z
N MET A 1 14.50 -73.31 -65.31
CA MET A 1 15.08 -72.58 -64.15
C MET A 1 14.14 -71.43 -63.82
N ARG A 2 13.16 -71.66 -62.92
CA ARG A 2 13.16 -71.20 -61.52
C ARG A 2 13.41 -69.69 -61.37
N THR A 3 12.34 -68.91 -61.20
CA THR A 3 12.21 -68.03 -60.02
C THR A 3 10.73 -67.71 -59.78
N THR A 4 10.29 -68.01 -58.57
CA THR A 4 8.96 -67.73 -58.01
C THR A 4 8.99 -66.37 -57.33
N VAL A 5 7.97 -65.53 -57.51
CA VAL A 5 7.63 -64.47 -56.55
C VAL A 5 6.13 -64.53 -56.27
N LEU A 6 5.84 -64.51 -54.98
CA LEU A 6 4.59 -64.83 -54.29
C LEU A 6 3.54 -63.72 -54.44
N ILE A 7 2.30 -64.10 -54.71
CA ILE A 7 1.10 -63.25 -54.64
C ILE A 7 0.47 -63.45 -53.26
N LEU A 8 0.26 -62.37 -52.50
CA LEU A 8 -0.60 -62.38 -51.31
C LEU A 8 -1.70 -61.32 -51.50
N MET A 9 -2.91 -61.79 -51.82
CA MET A 9 -4.13 -60.99 -51.88
C MET A 9 -4.60 -60.65 -50.45
N GLY A 10 -4.81 -59.36 -50.20
CA GLY A 10 -5.35 -58.84 -48.95
C GLY A 10 -6.84 -59.18 -48.79
N LEU A 11 -7.16 -59.79 -47.65
CA LEU A 11 -8.49 -60.17 -47.20
C LEU A 11 -9.23 -58.92 -46.67
N SER A 12 -10.31 -58.52 -47.34
CA SER A 12 -11.20 -57.45 -46.88
C SER A 12 -12.19 -57.99 -45.84
N VAL A 13 -11.98 -57.66 -44.57
CA VAL A 13 -12.92 -57.95 -43.48
C VAL A 13 -13.80 -56.72 -43.25
N PHE A 14 -15.10 -56.87 -43.53
CA PHE A 14 -16.14 -55.94 -43.11
C PHE A 14 -16.33 -56.05 -41.60
N PHE A 15 -15.93 -55.04 -40.83
CA PHE A 15 -16.35 -54.88 -39.44
C PHE A 15 -17.54 -53.93 -39.38
N ALA A 16 -18.69 -54.50 -39.00
CA ALA A 16 -19.87 -53.77 -38.58
C ALA A 16 -19.58 -53.10 -37.22
N CYS A 17 -19.60 -51.76 -37.18
CA CYS A 17 -19.59 -51.03 -35.92
C CYS A 17 -20.99 -51.08 -35.31
N SER A 18 -21.15 -51.89 -34.25
CA SER A 18 -22.29 -51.82 -33.35
C SER A 18 -22.32 -50.44 -32.67
N GLY A 19 -23.48 -49.81 -32.66
CA GLY A 19 -23.71 -48.54 -31.95
C GLY A 19 -23.40 -48.65 -30.47
N GLY A 20 -22.26 -48.08 -30.06
CA GLY A 20 -21.97 -47.79 -28.67
C GLY A 20 -22.74 -46.53 -28.27
N GLY A 21 -23.82 -46.70 -27.50
CA GLY A 21 -24.45 -45.61 -26.78
C GLY A 21 -23.47 -45.06 -25.74
N GLY A 22 -22.65 -44.08 -26.14
CA GLY A 22 -21.87 -43.30 -25.19
C GLY A 22 -22.82 -42.58 -24.25
N ARG A 23 -22.84 -42.97 -22.96
CA ARG A 23 -23.32 -42.06 -21.92
C ARG A 23 -22.50 -40.79 -22.05
N LYS A 24 -23.13 -39.70 -22.47
CA LYS A 24 -22.60 -38.37 -22.17
C LYS A 24 -22.57 -38.31 -20.65
N GLU A 25 -21.37 -38.38 -20.07
CA GLU A 25 -21.16 -38.07 -18.66
C GLU A 25 -21.66 -36.63 -18.49
N SER A 26 -22.77 -36.47 -17.75
CA SER A 26 -23.32 -35.16 -17.47
C SER A 26 -22.29 -34.41 -16.64
N ILE A 27 -21.83 -33.26 -17.13
CA ILE A 27 -21.03 -32.35 -16.31
C ILE A 27 -21.88 -32.03 -15.06
N PRO A 28 -21.37 -32.26 -13.84
CA PRO A 28 -22.10 -31.90 -12.64
C PRO A 28 -22.47 -30.42 -12.71
N ASP A 29 -23.71 -30.07 -12.42
CA ASP A 29 -24.21 -28.68 -12.35
C ASP A 29 -24.37 -28.22 -10.89
N SER A 30 -23.73 -28.95 -9.97
CA SER A 30 -23.81 -28.70 -8.54
C SER A 30 -22.44 -28.73 -7.88
N VAL A 31 -22.33 -28.04 -6.77
CA VAL A 31 -21.15 -28.01 -5.90
C VAL A 31 -21.60 -28.11 -4.45
N ALA A 32 -20.97 -29.02 -3.71
CA ALA A 32 -21.19 -29.12 -2.28
C ALA A 32 -20.26 -28.17 -1.55
N VAL A 33 -20.72 -27.62 -0.43
CA VAL A 33 -19.92 -26.74 0.42
C VAL A 33 -19.99 -27.18 1.88
N GLN A 34 -18.92 -26.91 2.61
CA GLN A 34 -18.80 -27.09 4.05
C GLN A 34 -18.32 -25.76 4.65
N VAL A 35 -19.21 -25.04 5.34
CA VAL A 35 -18.87 -23.80 6.02
C VAL A 35 -18.42 -24.09 7.45
N VAL A 36 -17.25 -23.58 7.82
CA VAL A 36 -16.67 -23.71 9.16
C VAL A 36 -16.09 -22.39 9.65
N ASN A 37 -15.96 -22.22 10.96
CA ASN A 37 -15.30 -21.05 11.56
C ASN A 37 -13.77 -21.27 11.73
N GLY A 38 -13.09 -20.31 12.35
CA GLY A 38 -11.64 -20.37 12.60
C GLY A 38 -11.18 -21.54 13.48
N ALA A 39 -12.08 -22.13 14.27
CA ALA A 39 -11.81 -23.33 15.07
C ALA A 39 -12.17 -24.64 14.35
N GLY A 40 -12.65 -24.56 13.10
CA GLY A 40 -13.08 -25.72 12.31
C GLY A 40 -14.49 -26.23 12.67
N LEU A 41 -15.24 -25.48 13.48
CA LEU A 41 -16.62 -25.85 13.85
C LEU A 41 -17.60 -25.48 12.73
N PRO A 42 -18.63 -26.30 12.46
CA PRO A 42 -19.60 -26.03 11.41
C PRO A 42 -20.44 -24.79 11.71
N VAL A 43 -20.78 -24.04 10.67
CA VAL A 43 -21.66 -22.86 10.76
C VAL A 43 -22.99 -23.16 10.08
N ALA A 44 -24.04 -23.27 10.88
CA ALA A 44 -25.39 -23.61 10.43
C ALA A 44 -26.20 -22.36 10.07
N GLY A 45 -27.12 -22.48 9.12
CA GLY A 45 -28.03 -21.39 8.72
C GLY A 45 -27.40 -20.29 7.87
N ALA A 46 -26.11 -20.39 7.53
CA ALA A 46 -25.44 -19.42 6.68
C ALA A 46 -25.88 -19.59 5.22
N THR A 47 -26.10 -18.49 4.52
CA THR A 47 -26.38 -18.52 3.08
C THR A 47 -25.07 -18.43 2.31
N VAL A 48 -24.81 -19.40 1.44
CA VAL A 48 -23.63 -19.43 0.57
C VAL A 48 -24.05 -19.01 -0.81
N PHE A 49 -23.35 -18.02 -1.37
CA PHE A 49 -23.56 -17.49 -2.72
C PHE A 49 -22.36 -17.82 -3.60
N LEU A 50 -22.64 -18.20 -4.85
CA LEU A 50 -21.69 -18.13 -5.95
C LEU A 50 -21.97 -16.87 -6.74
N VAL A 51 -21.15 -15.84 -6.50
CA VAL A 51 -21.30 -14.52 -7.11
C VAL A 51 -20.60 -14.51 -8.47
N PRO A 52 -21.32 -14.37 -9.61
CA PRO A 52 -20.68 -14.30 -10.91
C PRO A 52 -19.71 -13.11 -10.98
N SER A 53 -18.50 -13.34 -11.49
CA SER A 53 -17.50 -12.27 -11.59
C SER A 53 -17.91 -11.13 -12.53
N GLY A 54 -18.85 -11.37 -13.45
CA GLY A 54 -19.42 -10.35 -14.32
C GLY A 54 -20.41 -9.41 -13.62
N ASP A 55 -20.92 -9.78 -12.45
CA ASP A 55 -21.87 -8.97 -11.67
C ASP A 55 -21.14 -8.01 -10.71
N ILE A 56 -19.82 -8.08 -10.65
CA ILE A 56 -18.98 -7.23 -9.81
C ILE A 56 -18.74 -5.88 -10.49
N ASP A 57 -19.06 -4.78 -9.82
CA ASP A 57 -18.67 -3.45 -10.28
C ASP A 57 -17.17 -3.23 -10.11
N GLY A 58 -16.43 -3.24 -11.23
CA GLY A 58 -15.00 -2.95 -11.29
C GLY A 58 -14.68 -1.48 -11.57
N SER A 59 -15.67 -0.59 -11.53
CA SER A 59 -15.49 0.82 -11.85
C SER A 59 -14.51 1.49 -10.89
N PRO A 60 -13.61 2.36 -11.38
CA PRO A 60 -12.70 3.08 -10.50
C PRO A 60 -13.48 4.00 -9.55
N MET A 61 -12.99 4.06 -8.31
CA MET A 61 -13.41 5.02 -7.31
C MET A 61 -12.44 6.19 -7.26
N ASP A 62 -12.95 7.41 -7.33
CA ASP A 62 -12.19 8.63 -7.07
C ASP A 62 -12.18 8.93 -5.56
N GLY A 63 -11.09 9.52 -5.05
CA GLY A 63 -10.98 9.91 -3.66
C GLY A 63 -12.05 10.91 -3.22
N LEU A 64 -12.55 11.75 -4.14
CA LEU A 64 -13.69 12.63 -3.86
C LEU A 64 -14.97 11.85 -3.55
N GLN A 65 -15.21 10.75 -4.25
CA GLN A 65 -16.41 9.92 -4.06
C GLN A 65 -16.41 9.17 -2.73
N VAL A 66 -15.21 8.81 -2.24
CA VAL A 66 -15.02 8.25 -0.91
C VAL A 66 -15.30 9.32 0.15
N LEU A 67 -14.85 10.55 -0.07
CA LEU A 67 -15.02 11.65 0.89
C LEU A 67 -16.46 12.16 0.99
N ASP A 68 -17.20 12.19 -0.12
CA ASP A 68 -18.59 12.64 -0.16
C ASP A 68 -19.62 11.53 0.06
N GLY A 69 -19.16 10.28 0.25
CA GLY A 69 -19.99 9.10 0.51
C GLY A 69 -20.74 8.57 -0.71
N THR A 70 -20.46 9.06 -1.91
CA THR A 70 -21.09 8.54 -3.14
C THR A 70 -20.49 7.19 -3.59
N ALA A 71 -19.38 6.76 -3.02
CA ALA A 71 -18.77 5.46 -3.26
C ALA A 71 -19.35 4.31 -2.40
N GLU A 72 -20.11 4.60 -1.34
CA GLU A 72 -20.64 3.62 -0.36
C GLU A 72 -21.64 2.60 -0.94
N ASN A 73 -21.97 2.71 -2.23
CA ASN A 73 -22.86 1.78 -2.93
C ASN A 73 -22.11 0.81 -3.85
N ARG A 74 -20.78 0.84 -3.81
CA ARG A 74 -19.88 0.05 -4.66
C ARG A 74 -18.49 -0.19 -4.05
N ASP A 75 -18.30 0.15 -2.78
CA ASP A 75 -17.04 -0.03 -2.05
C ASP A 75 -16.91 -1.45 -1.47
N GLU A 76 -18.01 -2.19 -1.39
CA GLU A 76 -18.09 -3.60 -1.00
C GLU A 76 -18.56 -4.46 -2.20
N PRO A 77 -17.76 -4.59 -3.27
CA PRO A 77 -18.23 -5.05 -4.58
C PRO A 77 -18.91 -6.43 -4.61
N ILE A 78 -18.56 -7.34 -3.71
CA ILE A 78 -19.17 -8.68 -3.64
C ILE A 78 -20.49 -8.61 -2.87
N GLU A 79 -20.47 -7.93 -1.73
CA GLU A 79 -21.60 -7.69 -0.85
C GLU A 79 -22.71 -6.90 -1.59
N ASP A 80 -22.33 -5.85 -2.31
CA ASP A 80 -23.22 -5.03 -3.15
C ASP A 80 -23.87 -5.85 -4.27
N ALA A 81 -23.09 -6.72 -4.93
CA ALA A 81 -23.63 -7.63 -5.94
C ALA A 81 -24.65 -8.61 -5.35
N VAL A 82 -24.38 -9.15 -4.15
CA VAL A 82 -25.31 -10.03 -3.44
C VAL A 82 -26.58 -9.28 -3.01
N ALA A 83 -26.45 -8.04 -2.53
CA ALA A 83 -27.59 -7.20 -2.18
C ALA A 83 -28.48 -6.90 -3.40
N ALA A 84 -27.88 -6.64 -4.57
CA ALA A 84 -28.59 -6.30 -5.80
C ALA A 84 -29.20 -7.53 -6.50
N PHE A 85 -28.46 -8.64 -6.58
CA PHE A 85 -28.80 -9.77 -7.45
C PHE A 85 -28.89 -11.13 -6.73
N GLY A 86 -28.65 -11.19 -5.41
CA GLY A 86 -28.50 -12.43 -4.65
C GLY A 86 -29.67 -13.41 -4.79
N ALA A 87 -30.91 -12.92 -4.92
CA ALA A 87 -32.09 -13.76 -5.13
C ALA A 87 -32.05 -14.56 -6.45
N SER A 88 -31.30 -14.08 -7.44
CA SER A 88 -31.13 -14.71 -8.76
C SER A 88 -29.84 -15.52 -8.89
N MET A 89 -28.93 -15.42 -7.92
CA MET A 89 -27.66 -16.15 -7.92
C MET A 89 -27.85 -17.61 -7.49
N ALA A 90 -26.91 -18.47 -7.87
CA ALA A 90 -26.81 -19.79 -7.28
C ALA A 90 -26.46 -19.64 -5.79
N GLN A 91 -27.35 -20.14 -4.93
CA GLN A 91 -27.21 -20.03 -3.48
C GLN A 91 -27.77 -21.25 -2.75
N ALA A 92 -27.29 -21.50 -1.55
CA ALA A 92 -27.83 -22.53 -0.66
C ALA A 92 -27.62 -22.16 0.82
N VAL A 93 -28.52 -22.62 1.69
CA VAL A 93 -28.43 -22.40 3.14
C VAL A 93 -27.82 -23.63 3.80
N THR A 94 -26.87 -23.43 4.71
CA THR A 94 -26.20 -24.54 5.41
C THR A 94 -27.10 -25.20 6.46
N GLY A 95 -27.03 -26.53 6.52
CA GLY A 95 -27.67 -27.33 7.56
C GLY A 95 -26.91 -27.28 8.90
N ALA A 96 -27.38 -28.07 9.87
CA ALA A 96 -26.78 -28.15 11.20
C ALA A 96 -25.32 -28.65 11.21
N ASP A 97 -24.92 -29.42 10.19
CA ASP A 97 -23.54 -29.88 10.00
C ASP A 97 -22.69 -28.88 9.20
N GLY A 98 -23.21 -27.69 8.89
CA GLY A 98 -22.53 -26.65 8.12
C GLY A 98 -22.44 -26.94 6.62
N ARG A 99 -23.15 -27.97 6.11
CA ARG A 99 -23.13 -28.32 4.69
C ARG A 99 -24.29 -27.75 3.92
N ALA A 100 -24.03 -27.45 2.65
CA ALA A 100 -25.06 -27.10 1.67
C ALA A 100 -24.68 -27.64 0.29
N THR A 101 -25.62 -27.63 -0.65
CA THR A 101 -25.35 -27.94 -2.06
C THR A 101 -25.99 -26.87 -2.93
N LEU A 102 -25.16 -26.19 -3.71
CA LEU A 102 -25.60 -25.24 -4.73
C LEU A 102 -25.86 -26.04 -6.01
N THR A 103 -26.97 -25.78 -6.67
CA THR A 103 -27.40 -26.49 -7.90
C THR A 103 -27.66 -25.50 -9.03
N GLY A 104 -27.69 -25.97 -10.27
CA GLY A 104 -27.87 -25.11 -11.44
C GLY A 104 -26.69 -24.15 -11.67
N VAL A 105 -25.50 -24.53 -11.23
CA VAL A 105 -24.28 -23.73 -11.39
C VAL A 105 -23.80 -23.85 -12.84
N GLY A 106 -23.91 -22.75 -13.58
CA GLY A 106 -23.41 -22.66 -14.95
C GLY A 106 -21.88 -22.64 -15.02
N LEU A 107 -21.35 -22.83 -16.23
CA LEU A 107 -19.93 -22.56 -16.49
C LEU A 107 -19.67 -21.06 -16.44
N GLY A 108 -18.53 -20.67 -15.86
CA GLY A 108 -18.16 -19.28 -15.68
C GLY A 108 -17.17 -19.09 -14.54
N ARG A 109 -16.92 -17.83 -14.20
CA ARG A 109 -16.03 -17.45 -13.10
C ARG A 109 -16.82 -16.83 -11.95
N TYR A 110 -16.58 -17.31 -10.74
CA TYR A 110 -17.37 -16.98 -9.56
C TYR A 110 -16.51 -16.65 -8.34
N PHE A 111 -17.00 -15.77 -7.50
CA PHE A 111 -16.51 -15.54 -6.15
C PHE A 111 -17.37 -16.28 -5.13
N TRP A 112 -16.74 -16.80 -4.07
CA TRP A 112 -17.47 -17.32 -2.92
C TRP A 112 -17.83 -16.19 -1.97
N PHE A 113 -19.10 -16.13 -1.58
CA PHE A 113 -19.55 -15.28 -0.49
C PHE A 113 -20.40 -16.09 0.47
N VAL A 114 -20.19 -15.88 1.77
CA VAL A 114 -20.98 -16.54 2.82
C VAL A 114 -21.56 -15.45 3.69
N GLN A 115 -22.87 -15.50 3.88
CA GLN A 115 -23.64 -14.61 4.74
C GLN A 115 -24.15 -15.40 5.95
N PRO A 116 -23.47 -15.34 7.10
CA PRO A 116 -24.00 -15.85 8.35
C PRO A 116 -25.27 -15.09 8.76
N THR A 117 -26.13 -15.75 9.53
CA THR A 117 -27.36 -15.16 10.10
C THR A 117 -27.22 -14.88 11.60
N ASP A 118 -26.10 -15.24 12.20
CA ASP A 118 -25.79 -15.03 13.61
C ASP A 118 -24.88 -13.81 13.81
N GLY A 119 -24.76 -13.36 15.06
CA GLY A 119 -23.82 -12.28 15.44
C GLY A 119 -22.44 -12.79 15.84
N GLU A 120 -22.16 -14.08 15.70
CA GLU A 120 -20.89 -14.72 16.08
C GLU A 120 -19.91 -14.82 14.92
N HIS A 121 -20.36 -14.66 13.68
CA HIS A 121 -19.56 -14.79 12.47
C HIS A 121 -19.69 -13.56 11.57
N LEU A 122 -18.58 -13.17 10.95
CA LEU A 122 -18.52 -12.11 9.96
C LEU A 122 -18.84 -12.65 8.55
N PRO A 123 -19.52 -11.87 7.69
CA PRO A 123 -19.70 -12.19 6.28
C PRO A 123 -18.39 -12.33 5.51
N GLY A 124 -18.46 -13.00 4.38
CA GLY A 124 -17.33 -13.31 3.50
C GLY A 124 -16.76 -14.71 3.74
N ALA A 125 -15.78 -15.10 2.92
CA ALA A 125 -15.15 -16.41 3.03
C ALA A 125 -13.66 -16.34 2.69
N LEU A 126 -12.85 -17.20 3.33
CA LEU A 126 -11.48 -17.44 2.91
C LEU A 126 -11.48 -17.93 1.46
N GLY A 127 -10.76 -17.24 0.58
CA GLY A 127 -10.78 -17.50 -0.87
C GLY A 127 -11.82 -16.71 -1.66
N GLY A 128 -12.73 -15.99 -0.99
CA GLY A 128 -13.74 -15.11 -1.63
C GLY A 128 -13.15 -13.91 -2.37
N ARG A 129 -11.85 -13.60 -2.21
CA ARG A 129 -11.17 -12.49 -2.89
C ARG A 129 -10.64 -12.83 -4.29
N ARG A 130 -10.82 -14.08 -4.76
CA ARG A 130 -10.35 -14.52 -6.08
C ARG A 130 -11.45 -15.30 -6.78
N ALA A 131 -11.80 -14.86 -7.99
CA ALA A 131 -12.74 -15.60 -8.82
C ALA A 131 -12.13 -16.93 -9.28
N ILE A 132 -12.88 -18.00 -9.08
CA ILE A 132 -12.57 -19.37 -9.49
C ILE A 132 -13.37 -19.75 -10.74
N ASP A 133 -12.82 -20.62 -11.58
CA ASP A 133 -13.55 -21.22 -12.70
C ASP A 133 -14.46 -22.35 -12.17
N ALA A 134 -15.74 -22.35 -12.54
CA ALA A 134 -16.72 -23.30 -12.01
C ALA A 134 -16.37 -24.77 -12.31
N ASP A 135 -15.78 -25.04 -13.47
CA ASP A 135 -15.34 -26.37 -13.89
C ASP A 135 -14.29 -26.99 -12.94
N THR A 136 -13.59 -26.18 -12.14
CA THR A 136 -12.63 -26.65 -11.13
C THR A 136 -13.29 -27.16 -9.84
N VAL A 137 -14.56 -26.83 -9.61
CA VAL A 137 -15.27 -27.13 -8.35
C VAL A 137 -16.59 -27.89 -8.52
N LEU A 138 -17.15 -27.92 -9.73
CA LEU A 138 -18.37 -28.69 -10.03
C LEU A 138 -18.16 -30.18 -9.71
N GLY A 139 -19.10 -30.77 -8.98
CA GLY A 139 -19.06 -32.16 -8.50
C GLY A 139 -18.11 -32.40 -7.32
N THR A 140 -17.49 -31.36 -6.77
CA THR A 140 -16.60 -31.44 -5.60
C THR A 140 -17.25 -30.87 -4.34
N THR A 141 -16.58 -31.06 -3.20
CA THR A 141 -16.92 -30.40 -1.93
C THR A 141 -15.87 -29.36 -1.60
N VAL A 142 -16.28 -28.10 -1.47
CA VAL A 142 -15.41 -26.98 -1.10
C VAL A 142 -15.58 -26.64 0.37
N GLN A 143 -14.48 -26.58 1.12
CA GLN A 143 -14.50 -26.07 2.49
C GLN A 143 -14.32 -24.54 2.46
N LEU A 144 -15.24 -23.82 3.09
CA LEU A 144 -15.23 -22.37 3.20
C LEU A 144 -15.05 -21.98 4.67
N HIS A 145 -14.10 -21.08 4.95
CA HIS A 145 -13.88 -20.57 6.30
C HIS A 145 -14.47 -19.19 6.45
N VAL A 146 -15.33 -19.01 7.45
CA VAL A 146 -15.80 -17.69 7.89
C VAL A 146 -15.02 -17.23 9.13
N THR A 147 -14.92 -15.92 9.29
CA THR A 147 -14.21 -15.33 10.45
C THR A 147 -15.19 -15.19 11.60
N SER A 148 -14.79 -15.53 12.82
CA SER A 148 -15.60 -15.25 14.00
C SER A 148 -15.55 -13.76 14.34
N GLN A 149 -16.70 -13.22 14.78
CA GLN A 149 -16.82 -11.88 15.32
C GLN A 149 -15.96 -11.77 16.59
N PRO A 150 -15.07 -10.76 16.70
CA PRO A 150 -14.39 -10.48 17.95
C PRO A 150 -15.39 -10.20 19.07
N SER A 151 -15.11 -10.70 20.28
CA SER A 151 -15.93 -10.40 21.46
C SER A 151 -16.13 -8.89 21.62
N PRO A 152 -17.29 -8.40 22.07
CA PRO A 152 -17.48 -7.00 22.43
C PRO A 152 -16.48 -6.49 23.48
N ALA A 153 -15.85 -7.37 24.24
CA ALA A 153 -14.80 -7.04 25.19
C ALA A 153 -13.38 -7.00 24.56
N ALA A 154 -13.23 -7.36 23.29
CA ALA A 154 -11.96 -7.31 22.59
C ALA A 154 -11.50 -5.85 22.44
N THR A 155 -10.22 -5.60 22.75
CA THR A 155 -9.59 -4.30 22.59
C THR A 155 -8.47 -4.39 21.55
N TYR A 156 -8.25 -3.30 20.83
CA TYR A 156 -7.12 -3.21 19.90
C TYR A 156 -5.81 -3.17 20.69
N ILE A 157 -4.95 -4.18 20.50
CA ILE A 157 -3.67 -4.31 21.22
C ILE A 157 -2.45 -3.83 20.43
N GLY A 158 -2.65 -3.38 19.18
CA GLY A 158 -1.57 -2.94 18.30
C GLY A 158 -0.74 -4.07 17.69
N SER A 159 -0.14 -3.81 16.53
CA SER A 159 0.71 -4.79 15.83
C SER A 159 1.92 -5.25 16.63
N THR A 160 2.41 -4.45 17.60
CA THR A 160 3.53 -4.83 18.49
C THR A 160 3.22 -6.10 19.26
N SER A 161 2.02 -6.17 19.83
CA SER A 161 1.55 -7.32 20.59
C SER A 161 1.27 -8.52 19.69
N CYS A 162 0.80 -8.30 18.46
CA CYS A 162 0.60 -9.38 17.50
C CYS A 162 1.94 -10.02 17.09
N ILE A 163 2.95 -9.20 16.77
CA ILE A 163 4.26 -9.67 16.31
C ILE A 163 5.00 -10.43 17.42
N SER A 164 4.78 -10.07 18.70
CA SER A 164 5.42 -10.81 19.81
C SER A 164 4.94 -12.27 19.88
N CYS A 165 3.67 -12.54 19.58
CA CYS A 165 3.11 -13.89 19.51
C CYS A 165 3.38 -14.59 18.16
N HIS A 166 3.51 -13.82 17.08
CA HIS A 166 3.70 -14.34 15.72
C HIS A 166 5.06 -13.96 15.13
N GLN A 167 6.12 -14.50 15.73
CA GLN A 167 7.51 -14.17 15.39
C GLN A 167 7.90 -14.45 13.93
N SER A 168 7.18 -15.33 13.23
CA SER A 168 7.37 -15.54 11.79
C SER A 168 7.17 -14.27 10.95
N TYR A 169 6.44 -13.27 11.47
CA TYR A 169 6.23 -11.98 10.83
C TYR A 169 7.14 -10.86 11.37
N ALA A 170 8.07 -11.14 12.29
CA ALA A 170 8.94 -10.12 12.87
C ALA A 170 9.76 -9.36 11.82
N SER A 171 10.12 -10.03 10.72
CA SER A 171 10.86 -9.43 9.59
C SER A 171 10.12 -8.28 8.92
N GLN A 172 8.81 -8.13 9.09
CA GLN A 172 8.04 -6.98 8.59
C GLN A 172 8.56 -5.65 9.14
N GLY A 173 9.19 -5.65 10.32
CA GLY A 173 9.85 -4.47 10.89
C GLY A 173 11.00 -3.93 10.04
N THR A 174 11.57 -4.75 9.15
CA THR A 174 12.69 -4.39 8.26
C THR A 174 12.24 -3.88 6.89
N HIS A 175 10.95 -3.90 6.60
CA HIS A 175 10.46 -3.52 5.27
C HIS A 175 10.53 -2.00 5.07
N ALA A 176 11.01 -1.56 3.92
CA ALA A 176 11.21 -0.14 3.66
C ALA A 176 9.93 0.70 3.83
N HIS A 177 8.75 0.17 3.48
CA HIS A 177 7.46 0.84 3.73
C HIS A 177 7.12 1.00 5.23
N ARG A 178 7.58 0.09 6.08
CA ARG A 178 7.40 0.16 7.53
C ARG A 178 8.36 1.16 8.18
N LEU A 179 9.56 1.26 7.63
CA LEU A 179 10.59 2.23 8.03
C LEU A 179 10.34 3.61 7.45
N GLY A 180 9.56 3.70 6.37
CA GLY A 180 9.39 4.92 5.58
C GLY A 180 8.93 6.12 6.39
N PHE A 181 8.19 5.95 7.49
CA PHE A 181 7.89 7.02 8.43
C PHE A 181 8.63 6.79 9.75
N THR A 182 9.72 7.51 10.01
CA THR A 182 10.49 7.37 11.25
C THR A 182 10.58 8.70 11.98
N ARG A 183 10.36 8.68 13.29
CA ARG A 183 10.63 9.81 14.18
C ARG A 183 12.14 9.94 14.40
N PRO A 184 12.78 11.07 14.02
CA PRO A 184 14.20 11.28 14.25
C PRO A 184 14.58 11.08 15.73
N GLY A 185 15.64 10.32 15.98
CA GLY A 185 16.19 10.09 17.32
C GLY A 185 15.37 9.16 18.21
N ALA A 186 14.17 8.75 17.79
CA ALA A 186 13.29 7.89 18.57
C ALA A 186 12.48 6.95 17.66
N PRO A 187 13.14 6.04 16.90
CA PRO A 187 12.44 5.03 16.11
C PRO A 187 11.61 4.11 17.02
N SER A 188 10.51 3.60 16.47
CA SER A 188 9.64 2.65 17.20
C SER A 188 10.32 1.28 17.34
N ALA A 189 9.98 0.51 18.37
CA ALA A 189 10.39 -0.89 18.52
C ALA A 189 9.93 -1.80 17.35
N LEU A 190 9.02 -1.31 16.52
CA LEU A 190 8.54 -1.96 15.29
C LEU A 190 9.33 -1.61 14.03
N GLN A 191 10.40 -0.84 14.17
CA GLN A 191 11.24 -0.39 13.07
C GLN A 191 12.66 -0.91 13.27
N ASP A 192 13.07 -1.83 12.41
CA ASP A 192 14.41 -2.39 12.38
C ASP A 192 15.15 -1.89 11.13
N HIS A 193 16.03 -0.92 11.34
CA HIS A 193 16.84 -0.29 10.29
C HIS A 193 18.13 -1.05 9.98
N SER A 194 18.38 -2.23 10.56
CA SER A 194 19.64 -2.98 10.41
C SER A 194 20.02 -3.30 8.96
N ARG A 195 19.04 -3.32 8.03
CA ARG A 195 19.25 -3.52 6.59
C ARG A 195 19.62 -2.26 5.80
N TYR A 196 19.55 -1.09 6.43
CA TYR A 196 19.76 0.22 5.82
C TYR A 196 20.71 1.05 6.70
N PRO A 197 22.02 0.71 6.74
CA PRO A 197 22.98 1.38 7.61
C PRO A 197 23.07 2.89 7.37
N GLU A 198 22.74 3.34 6.17
CA GLU A 198 22.70 4.75 5.74
C GLU A 198 21.42 5.51 6.16
N PHE A 199 20.42 4.83 6.73
CA PHE A 199 19.08 5.42 6.99
C PHE A 199 19.13 6.69 7.84
N PHE A 200 20.07 6.76 8.79
CA PHE A 200 20.20 7.88 9.72
C PHE A 200 21.24 8.93 9.28
N GLN A 201 21.84 8.82 8.09
CA GLN A 201 22.82 9.82 7.62
C GLN A 201 22.22 11.22 7.55
N GLY A 202 20.98 11.35 7.06
CA GLY A 202 20.30 12.65 7.04
C GLY A 202 19.99 13.21 8.43
N GLN A 203 19.74 12.34 9.40
CA GLN A 203 19.58 12.77 10.79
C GLN A 203 20.91 13.26 11.40
N ALA A 204 22.04 12.67 10.98
CA ALA A 204 23.37 13.06 11.47
C ALA A 204 23.78 14.47 11.03
N GLU A 205 23.15 15.03 10.00
CA GLU A 205 23.38 16.42 9.58
C GLU A 205 22.76 17.45 10.54
N PHE A 206 21.85 17.03 11.44
CA PHE A 206 21.30 17.91 12.46
C PHE A 206 22.25 17.96 13.65
N LEU A 207 23.16 18.94 13.65
CA LEU A 207 24.14 19.09 14.72
C LEU A 207 23.47 19.56 16.02
N PRO A 208 23.81 18.99 17.18
CA PRO A 208 23.35 19.49 18.47
C PRO A 208 23.82 20.92 18.71
N ALA A 209 22.89 21.85 18.95
CA ALA A 209 23.19 23.25 19.19
C ALA A 209 22.20 23.93 20.14
N ALA A 210 22.67 24.96 20.86
CA ALA A 210 21.84 25.80 21.70
C ALA A 210 21.05 26.87 20.92
N THR A 211 21.52 27.20 19.71
CA THR A 211 20.87 28.12 18.77
C THR A 211 21.06 27.60 17.36
N PHE A 212 20.18 27.97 16.43
CA PHE A 212 20.17 27.40 15.08
C PHE A 212 21.47 27.61 14.30
N GLN A 213 22.23 28.69 14.57
CA GLN A 213 23.49 28.99 13.90
C GLN A 213 24.62 27.99 14.23
N GLY A 214 24.46 27.16 15.26
CA GLY A 214 25.37 26.05 15.54
C GLY A 214 25.05 24.78 14.73
N GLY A 215 23.97 24.79 13.95
CA GLY A 215 23.56 23.70 13.07
C GLY A 215 24.35 23.61 11.76
N THR A 216 23.98 22.65 10.92
CA THR A 216 24.51 22.52 9.56
C THR A 216 23.78 23.48 8.62
N PRO A 217 24.46 24.42 7.96
CA PRO A 217 23.83 25.29 6.98
C PRO A 217 23.70 24.60 5.62
N VAL A 218 22.50 24.59 5.07
CA VAL A 218 22.22 24.27 3.67
C VAL A 218 21.83 25.54 2.95
N TRP A 219 22.58 25.88 1.92
CA TRP A 219 22.43 27.10 1.13
C TRP A 219 21.48 26.87 -0.03
N LEU A 220 20.38 27.64 -0.06
CA LEU A 220 19.40 27.62 -1.14
C LEU A 220 19.63 28.84 -2.04
N SER A 221 20.18 28.57 -3.22
CA SER A 221 20.68 29.57 -4.18
C SER A 221 20.02 29.44 -5.55
N ASP A 222 20.24 30.44 -6.41
CA ASP A 222 19.89 30.44 -7.84
C ASP A 222 18.45 29.97 -8.11
N PHE A 223 17.49 30.68 -7.49
CA PHE A 223 16.08 30.45 -7.71
C PHE A 223 15.72 30.44 -9.20
N ASN A 224 14.97 29.41 -9.61
CA ASN A 224 14.45 29.31 -10.96
C ASN A 224 12.95 28.95 -10.95
N PRO A 225 12.07 29.90 -11.33
CA PRO A 225 10.62 29.69 -11.27
C PRO A 225 10.12 28.64 -12.27
N ALA A 226 10.87 28.37 -13.35
CA ALA A 226 10.52 27.40 -14.39
C ALA A 226 10.75 25.94 -13.98
N ARG A 227 11.40 25.69 -12.83
CA ARG A 227 11.54 24.34 -12.27
C ARG A 227 10.28 23.90 -11.54
N GLY A 228 10.18 22.59 -11.32
CA GLY A 228 9.12 21.97 -10.52
C GLY A 228 9.30 22.27 -9.03
N PHE A 229 9.28 21.24 -8.19
CA PHE A 229 9.44 21.39 -6.74
C PHE A 229 10.85 21.80 -6.28
N ASP A 230 11.86 21.69 -7.15
CA ASP A 230 13.27 21.94 -6.88
C ASP A 230 13.74 23.27 -7.47
N LYS A 231 13.07 24.35 -7.08
CA LYS A 231 13.29 25.70 -7.62
C LYS A 231 14.64 26.27 -7.22
N PHE A 232 15.18 25.87 -6.07
CA PHE A 232 16.47 26.31 -5.57
C PHE A 232 17.56 25.25 -5.78
N VAL A 233 18.79 25.70 -5.92
CA VAL A 233 19.98 24.85 -5.83
C VAL A 233 20.37 24.76 -4.37
N ALA A 234 20.40 23.54 -3.83
CA ALA A 234 20.84 23.26 -2.46
C ALA A 234 22.32 22.84 -2.44
N THR A 235 23.12 23.47 -1.59
CA THR A 235 24.54 23.11 -1.37
C THR A 235 24.92 23.19 0.11
N LEU A 236 25.90 22.38 0.53
CA LEU A 236 26.44 22.40 1.90
C LEU A 236 27.54 23.46 2.10
N SER A 237 28.06 24.01 1.01
CA SER A 237 29.06 25.08 1.03
C SER A 237 28.45 26.37 0.53
N ASP A 238 28.94 27.49 1.08
CA ASP A 238 28.54 28.84 0.66
C ASP A 238 28.91 29.04 -0.82
N PRO A 239 27.91 29.24 -1.70
CA PRO A 239 28.16 29.38 -3.13
C PRO A 239 28.39 30.84 -3.55
N THR A 240 28.39 31.80 -2.63
CA THR A 240 28.66 33.22 -2.95
C THR A 240 30.04 33.46 -3.57
N PRO A 241 31.14 32.76 -3.20
CA PRO A 241 32.42 32.90 -3.89
C PRO A 241 32.41 32.41 -5.34
N GLU A 242 31.45 31.56 -5.71
CA GLU A 242 31.19 31.13 -7.10
C GLU A 242 30.31 32.14 -7.87
N GLY A 243 29.91 33.25 -7.25
CA GLY A 243 29.06 34.28 -7.83
C GLY A 243 27.56 33.93 -7.85
N ARG A 244 27.13 32.91 -7.09
CA ARG A 244 25.71 32.53 -7.00
C ARG A 244 24.94 33.41 -6.04
N THR A 245 23.65 33.60 -6.32
CA THR A 245 22.77 34.40 -5.47
C THR A 245 22.13 33.49 -4.43
N VAL A 246 22.40 33.73 -3.15
CA VAL A 246 21.80 33.01 -2.02
C VAL A 246 20.50 33.70 -1.60
N TYR A 247 19.42 32.93 -1.52
CA TYR A 247 18.11 33.42 -1.09
C TYR A 247 17.84 33.10 0.37
N VAL A 248 18.09 31.84 0.76
CA VAL A 248 17.78 31.32 2.09
C VAL A 248 18.91 30.41 2.57
N LYS A 249 19.20 30.44 3.88
CA LYS A 249 19.94 29.37 4.57
C LYS A 249 18.96 28.54 5.38
N ALA A 250 18.97 27.23 5.18
CA ALA A 250 18.27 26.28 6.03
C ALA A 250 19.28 25.70 7.03
N TRP A 251 19.10 26.02 8.30
CA TRP A 251 19.94 25.52 9.38
C TRP A 251 19.34 24.25 9.96
N LEU A 252 20.03 23.12 9.85
CA LEU A 252 19.63 21.83 10.38
C LEU A 252 20.29 21.65 11.75
N TRP A 253 19.49 21.59 12.82
CA TRP A 253 20.02 21.51 14.19
C TRP A 253 19.15 20.68 15.11
N GLN A 254 19.78 20.06 16.10
CA GLN A 254 19.08 19.44 17.22
C GLN A 254 19.17 20.38 18.41
N ASP A 255 18.02 20.87 18.87
CA ASP A 255 17.94 21.77 20.02
C ASP A 255 18.39 21.05 21.29
N THR A 256 19.52 21.47 21.86
CA THR A 256 20.08 20.82 23.06
C THR A 256 19.22 20.98 24.31
N ALA A 257 18.30 21.95 24.35
CA ALA A 257 17.40 22.14 25.49
C ALA A 257 16.22 21.17 25.46
N THR A 258 15.72 20.83 24.26
CA THR A 258 14.49 20.03 24.09
C THR A 258 14.74 18.65 23.44
N ASN A 259 15.93 18.42 22.89
CA ASN A 259 16.30 17.29 22.02
C ASN A 259 15.45 17.17 20.75
N ILE A 260 14.78 18.26 20.34
CA ILE A 260 13.94 18.31 19.15
C ILE A 260 14.78 18.66 17.92
N TYR A 261 14.57 17.92 16.83
CA TYR A 261 15.17 18.22 15.53
C TYR A 261 14.42 19.37 14.88
N ARG A 262 15.16 20.39 14.43
CA ARG A 262 14.62 21.63 13.89
C ARG A 262 15.33 22.04 12.61
N ILE A 263 14.57 22.70 11.74
CA ILE A 263 15.10 23.44 10.61
C ILE A 263 14.73 24.90 10.79
N THR A 264 15.72 25.79 10.81
CA THR A 264 15.47 27.23 10.81
C THR A 264 15.81 27.81 9.44
N LEU A 265 14.81 28.36 8.76
CA LEU A 265 15.01 29.10 7.51
C LEU A 265 15.40 30.53 7.85
N GLU A 266 16.46 31.04 7.26
CA GLU A 266 16.95 32.41 7.39
C GLU A 266 16.95 33.09 6.02
N ASN A 267 16.18 34.17 5.87
CA ASN A 267 16.15 34.96 4.63
C ASN A 267 17.43 35.78 4.49
N ILE A 268 18.14 35.64 3.36
CA ILE A 268 19.41 36.33 3.08
C ILE A 268 19.23 37.48 2.10
N ILE A 269 18.37 37.33 1.09
CA ILE A 269 18.26 38.30 -0.02
C ILE A 269 17.36 39.50 0.30
N GLY A 270 16.38 39.32 1.20
CA GLY A 270 15.34 40.32 1.50
C GLY A 270 15.71 41.42 2.50
N GLY A 271 16.98 41.54 2.91
CA GLY A 271 17.48 42.62 3.79
C GLY A 271 16.96 42.60 5.24
N GLY A 272 15.99 41.75 5.57
CA GLY A 272 15.57 41.46 6.93
C GLY A 272 15.99 40.05 7.32
N ASN A 273 16.68 39.90 8.44
CA ASN A 273 17.01 38.61 9.07
C ASN A 273 15.73 37.92 9.60
N GLN A 274 14.72 37.77 8.75
CA GLN A 274 13.50 37.04 9.07
C GLN A 274 13.88 35.57 9.14
N THR A 275 13.50 34.95 10.25
CA THR A 275 13.64 33.51 10.43
C THR A 275 12.27 32.84 10.49
N MET A 276 12.23 31.58 10.07
CA MET A 276 11.10 30.69 10.28
C MET A 276 11.62 29.38 10.87
N GLU A 277 11.15 29.05 12.07
CA GLU A 277 11.50 27.82 12.75
C GLU A 277 10.49 26.72 12.43
N LEU A 278 11.01 25.54 12.09
CA LEU A 278 10.27 24.37 11.69
C LEU A 278 10.70 23.19 12.55
N GLU A 279 9.76 22.50 13.19
CA GLU A 279 10.03 21.24 13.88
C GLU A 279 10.09 20.09 12.87
N VAL A 280 10.95 19.10 13.07
CA VAL A 280 11.01 17.86 12.27
C VAL A 280 10.49 16.67 13.07
N PRO A 281 9.16 16.50 13.20
CA PRO A 281 8.59 15.39 13.97
C PRO A 281 8.76 14.02 13.28
N LEU A 282 8.83 13.99 11.94
CA LEU A 282 8.89 12.77 11.15
C LEU A 282 9.80 12.94 9.93
N THR A 283 10.38 11.84 9.49
CA THR A 283 11.02 11.72 8.18
C THR A 283 10.20 10.79 7.30
N TYR A 284 10.26 11.01 5.98
CA TYR A 284 9.63 10.15 4.99
C TYR A 284 10.66 9.58 4.00
N GLY A 285 10.73 8.26 3.88
CA GLY A 285 11.63 7.53 2.99
C GLY A 285 12.86 6.94 3.71
N GLY A 286 14.06 7.21 3.21
CA GLY A 286 15.33 6.70 3.75
C GLY A 286 15.67 5.31 3.21
N ALA A 287 14.88 4.30 3.56
CA ALA A 287 15.10 2.91 3.15
C ALA A 287 14.91 2.65 1.64
N VAL A 288 14.38 3.64 0.90
CA VAL A 288 14.17 3.59 -0.56
C VAL A 288 14.87 4.77 -1.23
N PHE A 289 16.18 4.88 -1.03
CA PHE A 289 17.11 5.84 -1.66
C PHE A 289 17.03 7.30 -1.19
N LYS A 290 15.84 7.88 -1.01
CA LYS A 290 15.66 9.31 -0.67
C LYS A 290 14.92 9.48 0.64
N GLN A 291 15.37 10.41 1.47
CA GLN A 291 14.67 10.82 2.68
C GLN A 291 14.23 12.28 2.58
N ARG A 292 13.08 12.60 3.16
CA ARG A 292 12.52 13.95 3.22
C ARG A 292 12.20 14.26 4.66
N ASN A 293 12.39 15.52 5.06
CA ASN A 293 11.92 15.98 6.36
C ASN A 293 10.44 16.31 6.25
N LEU A 294 9.61 15.80 7.16
CA LEU A 294 8.23 16.26 7.31
C LEU A 294 8.21 17.29 8.43
N VAL A 295 8.12 18.55 8.04
CA VAL A 295 8.25 19.68 8.94
C VAL A 295 6.91 20.20 9.43
N ARG A 296 6.87 20.68 10.67
CA ARG A 296 5.73 21.36 11.27
C ARG A 296 6.06 22.83 11.44
N VAL A 297 5.18 23.69 10.93
CA VAL A 297 5.19 25.12 11.23
C VAL A 297 4.51 25.34 12.57
N MET A 298 5.18 26.04 13.49
CA MET A 298 4.63 26.35 14.81
C MET A 298 3.25 27.03 14.70
N GLY A 299 2.29 26.53 15.48
CA GLY A 299 0.91 27.04 15.49
C GLY A 299 0.05 26.65 14.28
N ARG A 300 0.52 25.73 13.41
CA ARG A 300 -0.21 25.30 12.21
C ARG A 300 -0.44 23.78 12.21
N PRO A 301 -1.63 23.30 11.81
CA PRO A 301 -1.87 21.87 11.63
C PRO A 301 -1.17 21.34 10.37
N GLY A 302 -0.94 20.03 10.35
CA GLY A 302 -0.34 19.31 9.22
C GLY A 302 1.19 19.25 9.26
N LEU A 303 1.74 18.35 8.42
CA LEU A 303 3.17 18.23 8.17
C LEU A 303 3.46 18.52 6.70
N PHE A 304 4.56 19.20 6.42
CA PHE A 304 4.93 19.59 5.06
C PHE A 304 6.26 18.94 4.69
N PRO A 305 6.40 18.28 3.53
CA PRO A 305 7.69 17.82 3.06
C PRO A 305 8.59 19.03 2.78
N PHE A 306 9.80 18.99 3.32
CA PHE A 306 10.82 19.98 3.07
C PHE A 306 12.18 19.30 2.99
N LEU A 307 13.04 19.81 2.10
CA LEU A 307 14.44 19.41 1.92
C LEU A 307 14.68 17.89 1.82
N GLN A 308 15.05 17.45 0.63
CA GLN A 308 15.38 16.05 0.41
C GLN A 308 16.87 15.79 0.66
N ILE A 309 17.15 14.67 1.33
CA ILE A 309 18.49 14.14 1.56
C ILE A 309 18.65 12.84 0.77
N GLN A 310 19.82 12.68 0.16
CA GLN A 310 20.23 11.52 -0.61
C GLN A 310 21.52 10.99 0.01
N PRO A 311 21.46 9.94 0.84
CA PRO A 311 22.63 9.36 1.49
C PRO A 311 23.75 8.99 0.51
N GLU A 312 23.40 8.53 -0.68
CA GLU A 312 24.34 8.20 -1.77
C GLU A 312 24.68 9.39 -2.68
N GLY A 313 24.25 10.60 -2.32
CA GLY A 313 24.48 11.80 -3.12
C GLY A 313 25.93 12.25 -3.12
N GLU A 314 26.34 12.96 -4.17
CA GLU A 314 27.71 13.43 -4.34
C GLU A 314 27.74 14.86 -4.89
N GLU A 315 28.38 15.77 -4.17
CA GLU A 315 28.39 17.20 -4.52
C GLU A 315 29.16 17.51 -5.82
N SER A 316 30.10 16.65 -6.22
CA SER A 316 30.84 16.79 -7.48
C SER A 316 29.95 16.60 -8.73
N ARG A 317 28.75 16.03 -8.56
CA ARG A 317 27.85 15.71 -9.68
C ARG A 317 27.25 16.99 -10.26
N PHE A 318 27.33 17.08 -11.59
CA PHE A 318 26.64 18.12 -12.35
C PHE A 318 25.12 17.99 -12.24
N ASP A 319 24.61 16.75 -12.24
CA ASP A 319 23.18 16.49 -12.05
C ASP A 319 22.78 16.77 -10.60
N ARG A 320 22.10 17.90 -10.41
CA ARG A 320 21.55 18.33 -9.11
C ARG A 320 20.68 17.28 -8.43
N THR A 321 20.06 16.37 -9.20
CA THR A 321 19.20 15.33 -8.65
C THR A 321 19.99 14.20 -7.99
N ARG A 322 21.32 14.22 -8.08
CA ARG A 322 22.26 13.27 -7.45
C ARG A 322 23.16 13.90 -6.39
N LYS A 323 22.88 15.14 -6.00
CA LYS A 323 23.56 15.81 -4.88
C LYS A 323 23.02 15.31 -3.54
N VAL A 324 23.78 15.51 -2.47
CA VAL A 324 23.40 15.08 -1.11
C VAL A 324 22.09 15.75 -0.72
N HIS A 325 22.02 17.06 -0.90
CA HIS A 325 20.78 17.80 -0.74
C HIS A 325 20.14 18.13 -2.08
N ARG A 326 18.80 18.12 -2.06
CA ARG A 326 18.00 18.68 -3.13
C ARG A 326 16.87 19.48 -2.52
N ASP A 327 16.61 20.65 -3.11
CA ASP A 327 15.38 21.38 -2.81
C ASP A 327 14.17 20.47 -3.03
N TYR A 328 13.29 20.49 -2.04
CA TYR A 328 12.03 19.79 -2.05
C TYR A 328 11.01 20.71 -1.41
N HIS A 329 10.34 21.49 -2.25
CA HIS A 329 9.27 22.38 -1.89
C HIS A 329 9.62 23.63 -1.07
N MET A 330 10.84 24.17 -1.19
CA MET A 330 11.12 25.52 -0.68
C MET A 330 10.17 26.57 -1.30
N ASP A 331 9.64 26.32 -2.50
CA ASP A 331 8.64 27.17 -3.15
C ASP A 331 7.33 27.33 -2.36
N TRP A 332 7.04 26.44 -1.40
CA TRP A 332 5.89 26.60 -0.51
C TRP A 332 6.19 27.54 0.67
N PHE A 333 7.46 27.70 1.01
CA PHE A 333 7.93 28.53 2.14
C PHE A 333 8.48 29.89 1.68
N TRP A 334 8.47 30.15 0.37
CA TRP A 334 9.05 31.34 -0.24
C TRP A 334 8.05 32.08 -1.12
N ASN A 335 8.00 33.40 -0.97
CA ASN A 335 7.34 34.29 -1.92
C ASN A 335 8.39 35.06 -2.72
N ASP A 336 8.50 34.75 -4.01
CA ASP A 336 9.45 35.39 -4.92
C ASP A 336 9.15 36.87 -5.18
N GLY A 337 7.86 37.24 -5.26
CA GLY A 337 7.45 38.62 -5.51
C GLY A 337 7.78 39.59 -4.36
N THR A 338 7.76 39.10 -3.12
CA THR A 338 8.10 39.88 -1.92
C THR A 338 9.46 39.53 -1.33
N GLN A 339 10.16 38.55 -1.91
CA GLN A 339 11.43 38.01 -1.42
C GLN A 339 11.42 37.70 0.08
N SER A 340 10.38 37.00 0.55
CA SER A 340 10.14 36.78 1.97
C SER A 340 9.71 35.34 2.28
N LEU A 341 9.98 34.90 3.51
CA LEU A 341 9.48 33.63 4.01
C LEU A 341 7.97 33.71 4.28
N VAL A 342 7.25 32.68 3.87
CA VAL A 342 5.78 32.58 4.02
C VAL A 342 5.39 31.18 4.52
N ASN A 343 4.21 31.10 5.13
CA ASN A 343 3.69 29.81 5.56
C ASN A 343 3.20 28.99 4.35
N PRO A 344 3.45 27.66 4.32
CA PRO A 344 3.01 26.81 3.24
C PRO A 344 1.47 26.70 3.18
N PRO A 345 0.87 26.53 1.99
CA PRO A 345 -0.57 26.36 1.85
C PRO A 345 -1.08 25.09 2.56
N LEU A 346 -2.19 25.16 3.29
CA LEU A 346 -2.71 24.02 4.07
C LEU A 346 -3.05 22.80 3.21
N ASN A 347 -3.52 22.99 1.98
CA ASN A 347 -3.82 21.90 1.05
C ASN A 347 -2.57 21.19 0.49
N ARG A 348 -1.37 21.54 0.97
CA ARG A 348 -0.10 20.87 0.68
C ARG A 348 0.43 20.05 1.85
N SER A 349 -0.28 20.01 2.98
CA SER A 349 0.12 19.15 4.10
C SER A 349 -0.14 17.68 3.79
N PHE A 350 0.72 16.81 4.32
CA PHE A 350 0.48 15.37 4.46
C PHE A 350 -0.62 15.07 5.47
#